data_AF-A0A4Q3CQF0-F1
#
_entry.id   AF-A0A4Q3CQF0-F1
#
_cell.length_a   1.000
_cell.length_b   1.000
_cell.length_c   1.000
_cell.angle_alpha   90.00
_cell.angle_beta   90.00
_cell.angle_gamma   90.00
#
_symmetry.space_group_name_H-M   'P 1'
#
loop_
_entity.id
_entity.type
_entity.pdbx_description
1 polymer ?
#
loop_
_entity_poly.entity_id
_entity_poly.type
_entity_poly.pdbx_seq_one_letter_code
_entity_poly.pdbx_strand_id
1 'polypeptide(L)' 'LQPSRKHAAVDRFVTPDEFATYETIAKSKGFLLVSASPLTRSSYHADEDFARLRTAREAQLARR' A
#
# COMPACT_ATOMS: atom_id res chain seq x y z
N LEU A 1 13.08 -7.13 0.96
CA LEU A 1 13.80 -8.42 1.04
C LEU A 1 15.20 -8.22 0.52
N GLN A 2 16.21 -8.68 1.24
CA GLN A 2 17.61 -8.51 0.85
C GLN A 2 17.94 -9.48 -0.31
N PRO A 3 18.33 -8.99 -1.51
CA PRO A 3 18.64 -9.88 -2.64
C PRO A 3 19.91 -10.70 -2.43
N SER A 4 20.92 -10.13 -1.76
CA SER A 4 22.18 -10.79 -1.43
C SER A 4 22.88 -10.09 -0.26
N ARG A 5 23.90 -10.72 0.32
CA ARG A 5 24.69 -10.19 1.45
C ARG A 5 25.41 -8.86 1.17
N LYS A 6 25.53 -8.45 -0.10
CA LYS A 6 26.12 -7.16 -0.49
C LYS A 6 25.13 -5.99 -0.42
N HIS A 7 23.84 -6.26 -0.26
CA HIS A 7 22.80 -5.24 -0.11
C HIS A 7 22.57 -4.90 1.36
N ALA A 8 21.87 -3.80 1.63
CA ALA A 8 21.49 -3.39 2.98
C ALA A 8 20.89 -4.56 3.77
N ALA A 9 21.36 -4.73 5.01
CA ALA A 9 20.84 -5.75 5.91
C ALA A 9 19.38 -5.45 6.27
N VAL A 10 18.58 -6.51 6.39
CA VAL A 10 17.22 -6.38 6.93
C VAL A 10 17.35 -6.25 8.44
N ASP A 11 16.93 -5.11 8.98
CA ASP A 11 16.89 -4.86 10.42
C ASP A 11 15.76 -5.65 11.10
N ARG A 12 14.55 -5.62 10.51
CA ARG A 12 13.38 -6.36 11.01
C ARG A 12 12.43 -6.80 9.90
N PHE A 13 11.66 -7.85 10.19
CA PHE A 13 10.50 -8.24 9.39
C PHE A 13 9.23 -7.75 10.07
N VAL A 14 8.51 -6.88 9.38
CA VAL A 14 7.25 -6.29 9.84
C VAL A 14 6.14 -7.35 9.82
N THR A 15 5.33 -7.43 10.89
CA THR A 15 4.22 -8.39 10.97
C THR A 15 3.03 -7.96 10.09
N PRO A 16 2.14 -8.89 9.70
CA PRO A 16 0.91 -8.52 8.98
C PRO A 16 0.06 -7.46 9.71
N ASP A 17 -0.02 -7.51 11.04
CA ASP A 17 -0.81 -6.55 11.83
C ASP A 17 -0.21 -5.13 11.81
N GLU A 18 1.12 -5.02 11.77
CA GLU A 18 1.78 -3.74 11.59
C GLU A 18 1.50 -3.15 10.20
N PHE A 19 1.39 -3.97 9.15
CA PHE A 19 0.96 -3.50 7.82
C PHE A 19 -0.48 -2.96 7.84
N ALA A 20 -1.40 -3.61 8.56
CA ALA A 20 -2.77 -3.12 8.74
C ALA A 20 -2.80 -1.75 9.45
N THR A 21 -1.85 -1.52 10.37
CA THR A 21 -1.68 -0.21 11.02
C THR A 21 -1.21 0.84 10.02
N TYR A 22 -0.25 0.52 9.14
CA TYR A 22 0.20 1.46 8.09
C TYR A 22 -0.91 1.81 7.11
N GLU A 23 -1.74 0.84 6.72
CA GLU A 23 -2.92 1.08 5.90
C GLU A 23 -3.88 2.06 6.57
N THR A 24 -4.14 1.88 7.86
CA THR A 24 -4.99 2.78 8.66
C THR A 24 -4.43 4.20 8.69
N ILE A 25 -3.12 4.36 8.94
CA ILE A 25 -2.44 5.66 8.95
C ILE A 25 -2.49 6.33 7.57
N ALA A 26 -2.31 5.59 6.49
CA ALA A 26 -2.37 6.14 5.14
C ALA A 26 -3.80 6.59 4.78
N LYS A 27 -4.82 5.78 5.11
CA LYS A 27 -6.22 6.17 4.94
C LYS A 27 -6.57 7.42 5.74
N SER A 28 -6.09 7.54 6.99
CA SER A 28 -6.32 8.74 7.81
C SER A 28 -5.64 10.00 7.25
N LYS A 29 -4.60 9.85 6.42
CA LYS A 29 -3.96 10.94 5.67
C LYS A 29 -4.67 11.29 4.36
N GLY A 30 -5.75 10.59 4.01
CA GLY A 30 -6.57 10.89 2.83
C GLY A 30 -6.18 10.14 1.55
N PHE A 31 -5.29 9.14 1.63
CA PHE A 31 -5.08 8.23 0.51
C PHE A 31 -6.37 7.42 0.25
N LEU A 32 -6.83 7.41 -1.00
CA LEU A 32 -8.08 6.75 -1.39
C LEU A 32 -7.95 5.24 -1.57
N LEU A 33 -6.73 4.75 -1.74
CA LEU A 33 -6.39 3.34 -1.86
C LEU A 33 -4.97 3.13 -1.32
N VAL A 34 -4.73 2.00 -0.66
CA VAL A 34 -3.43 1.62 -0.09
C VAL A 34 -3.28 0.11 -0.23
N SER A 35 -2.12 -0.35 -0.70
CA SER A 35 -1.73 -1.76 -0.66
C SER A 35 -0.60 -1.93 0.34
N ALA A 36 -0.86 -2.64 1.44
CA ALA A 36 0.08 -2.82 2.54
C ALA A 36 0.15 -4.29 2.96
N SER A 37 1.18 -5.00 2.50
CA SER A 37 1.47 -6.37 2.90
C SER A 37 2.97 -6.67 2.79
N PRO A 38 3.48 -7.75 3.42
CA PRO A 38 4.90 -8.12 3.32
C PRO A 38 5.41 -8.33 1.89
N LEU A 39 4.52 -8.75 0.97
CA LEU A 39 4.87 -9.09 -0.40
C LEU A 39 4.38 -8.09 -1.44
N THR A 40 3.65 -7.03 -1.05
CA THR A 40 3.29 -5.95 -1.97
C THR A 40 4.54 -5.42 -2.68
N ARG A 41 4.42 -5.20 -3.99
CA ARG A 41 5.40 -4.56 -4.86
C ARG A 41 4.67 -3.51 -5.70
N SER A 42 5.42 -2.62 -6.33
CA SER A 42 4.86 -1.48 -7.07
C SER A 42 3.87 -1.86 -8.18
N SER A 43 4.04 -3.02 -8.82
CA SER A 43 3.16 -3.50 -9.90
C SER A 43 2.17 -4.58 -9.46
N TYR A 44 2.18 -4.97 -8.18
CA TYR A 44 1.28 -6.02 -7.68
C TYR A 44 -0.16 -5.51 -7.69
N HIS A 45 -1.04 -6.11 -8.48
CA HIS A 45 -2.44 -5.71 -8.70
C HIS A 45 -2.62 -4.26 -9.16
N ALA A 46 -1.61 -3.65 -9.80
CA ALA A 46 -1.64 -2.23 -10.13
C ALA A 46 -2.78 -1.83 -11.09
N ASP A 47 -3.21 -2.74 -11.96
CA ASP A 47 -4.36 -2.56 -12.85
C ASP A 47 -5.69 -2.48 -12.08
N GLU A 48 -5.96 -3.49 -11.25
CA GLU A 48 -7.15 -3.54 -10.40
C GLU A 48 -7.17 -2.39 -9.38
N ASP A 49 -6.04 -2.14 -8.73
CA ASP A 49 -5.87 -1.05 -7.77
C ASP A 49 -6.12 0.30 -8.45
N PHE A 50 -5.61 0.52 -9.66
CA PHE A 50 -5.87 1.76 -10.38
C PHE A 50 -7.37 1.93 -10.71
N ALA A 51 -8.06 0.87 -11.12
CA ALA A 51 -9.50 0.92 -11.39
C ALA A 51 -10.31 1.28 -10.12
N ARG A 52 -9.96 0.68 -8.98
CA ARG A 52 -10.57 0.99 -7.67
C ARG A 52 -10.29 2.43 -7.24
N LEU A 53 -9.04 2.89 -7.38
CA LEU A 53 -8.63 4.25 -7.06
C LEU A 53 -9.39 5.29 -7.89
N ARG A 54 -9.51 5.08 -9.21
CA ARG A 54 -10.27 5.97 -10.09
C ARG A 54 -11.73 6.06 -9.65
N THR A 55 -12.37 4.92 -9.41
CA THR A 55 -13.75 4.86 -8.94
C THR A 55 -13.94 5.63 -7.62
N ALA A 56 -13.06 5.40 -6.65
CA ALA A 56 -13.09 6.10 -5.37
C ALA A 56 -12.91 7.62 -5.54
N ARG A 57 -12.03 8.04 -6.46
CA ARG A 57 -11.78 9.44 -6.75
C ARG A 57 -12.97 10.14 -7.40
N GLU A 58 -13.59 9.51 -8.39
CA GLU A 58 -14.80 10.02 -9.05
C GLU A 58 -15.96 10.17 -8.05
N ALA A 59 -16.17 9.17 -7.21
CA ALA A 59 -17.18 9.22 -6.14
C ALA A 59 -16.91 10.31 -5.10
N GLN A 60 -15.65 10.65 -4.83
CA GLN A 60 -15.29 11.76 -3.94
C GLN A 60 -15.57 13.12 -4.60
N LEU A 61 -15.29 13.25 -5.91
CA LEU A 61 -15.53 14.48 -6.66
C LEU A 61 -17.01 14.79 -6.81
N ALA A 62 -17.85 13.77 -7.04
CA ALA A 62 -19.30 13.93 -7.16
C ALA A 62 -19.99 14.36 -5.85
N ARG A 63 -19.33 14.21 -4.69
CA ARG A 63 -19.84 14.63 -3.38
C ARG A 63 -19.46 16.08 -3.01
N ARG A 64 -18.62 16.72 -3.82
CA ARG A 64 -18.20 18.11 -3.64
C ARG A 64 -19.04 19.02 -4.51
#